data_AF-R7B3J8-F1
#
_entry.id   AF-R7B3J8-F1
#
_cell.length_a   1.000
_cell.length_b   1.000
_cell.length_c   1.000
_cell.angle_alpha   90.00
_cell.angle_beta   90.00
_cell.angle_gamma   90.00
#
_symmetry.space_group_name_H-M   'P 1'
#
loop_
_entity.id
_entity.type
_entity.pdbx_description
1 polymer ?
#
loop_
_entity_poly.entity_id
_entity_poly.type
_entity_poly.pdbx_seq_one_letter_code
_entity_poly.pdbx_strand_id
1 'polypeptide(L)'
;MAKKGSLLKTVIGLGSLAVAGKVAYDKYRNTKEKYVKEENESADDVVKKYNAIAESKVIEIQDEEFEGCEIKASASKVVLDLSLAVIEKDVYINFKSQASSVVIVVPEGVNVTCDIEKVASRVRNEVINVDEEGIHTVYVIGNASVSNVDIIPVDFYGEDEDFEDEDVEAEADESNTDDAADAGESGENTVEAKPEVKADVDEKAEKSDGDRDDTDETDEIPLQEV
;
A
#
# COMPACT_ATOMS: atom_id res chain seq x y z
N MET A 1 -45.30 -30.16 -27.87
CA MET A 1 -45.54 -29.36 -26.65
C MET A 1 -45.16 -30.25 -25.47
N ALA A 2 -44.32 -29.91 -24.49
CA ALA A 2 -43.80 -28.64 -24.01
C ALA A 2 -42.33 -28.77 -23.55
N LYS A 3 -41.61 -27.65 -23.57
CA LYS A 3 -40.20 -27.48 -23.19
C LYS A 3 -39.95 -27.92 -21.73
N LYS A 4 -39.00 -28.82 -21.52
CA LYS A 4 -38.39 -29.06 -20.20
C LYS A 4 -36.96 -28.51 -20.27
N GLY A 5 -36.78 -27.27 -19.82
CA GLY A 5 -35.49 -26.61 -19.87
C GLY A 5 -35.43 -25.46 -18.88
N SER A 6 -34.35 -25.45 -18.11
CA SER A 6 -33.78 -24.31 -17.38
C SER A 6 -34.32 -24.01 -15.98
N LEU A 7 -33.82 -24.74 -14.97
CA LEU A 7 -33.73 -24.28 -13.57
C LEU A 7 -32.36 -24.62 -12.94
N LEU A 8 -31.29 -24.72 -13.73
CA LEU A 8 -29.97 -25.16 -13.25
C LEU A 8 -28.82 -24.21 -13.65
N LYS A 9 -28.96 -22.89 -13.45
CA LYS A 9 -27.91 -21.91 -13.83
C LYS A 9 -27.67 -20.71 -12.90
N THR A 10 -27.92 -20.77 -11.59
CA THR A 10 -27.73 -19.56 -10.73
C THR A 10 -27.12 -19.79 -9.34
N VAL A 11 -26.14 -20.70 -9.17
CA VAL A 11 -25.46 -20.88 -7.86
C VAL A 11 -23.93 -20.72 -7.91
N ILE A 12 -23.32 -20.50 -9.08
CA ILE A 12 -21.84 -20.49 -9.22
C ILE A 12 -21.18 -19.14 -8.83
N GLY A 13 -21.96 -18.08 -8.58
CA GLY A 13 -21.41 -16.73 -8.36
C GLY A 13 -20.72 -16.49 -7.00
N LEU A 14 -21.30 -16.97 -5.90
CA LEU A 14 -20.93 -16.51 -4.55
C LEU A 14 -19.59 -17.07 -4.03
N GLY A 15 -19.24 -18.32 -4.39
CA GLY A 15 -17.99 -18.94 -3.92
C GLY A 15 -16.73 -18.28 -4.49
N SER A 16 -16.79 -17.80 -5.73
CA SER A 16 -15.65 -17.14 -6.39
C SER A 16 -15.32 -15.76 -5.82
N LEU A 17 -16.36 -14.98 -5.47
CA LEU A 17 -16.22 -13.66 -4.85
C LEU A 17 -15.60 -13.73 -3.46
N ALA A 18 -15.99 -14.72 -2.64
CA ALA A 18 -15.45 -14.91 -1.29
C ALA A 18 -13.95 -15.26 -1.32
N VAL A 19 -13.51 -16.12 -2.23
CA VAL A 19 -12.09 -16.49 -2.36
C VAL A 19 -11.26 -15.32 -2.89
N ALA A 20 -11.74 -14.60 -3.90
CA ALA A 20 -11.04 -13.43 -4.44
C ALA A 20 -10.92 -12.30 -3.39
N GLY A 21 -11.99 -12.07 -2.61
CA GLY A 21 -11.98 -11.11 -1.51
C GLY A 21 -10.96 -11.46 -0.43
N LYS A 22 -10.90 -12.74 -0.01
CA LYS A 22 -9.89 -13.20 0.96
C LYS A 22 -8.47 -13.01 0.44
N VAL A 23 -8.19 -13.40 -0.80
CA VAL A 23 -6.85 -13.25 -1.41
C VAL A 23 -6.45 -11.77 -1.49
N ALA A 24 -7.38 -10.88 -1.87
CA ALA A 24 -7.13 -9.45 -1.90
C ALA A 24 -6.86 -8.90 -0.49
N TYR A 25 -7.64 -9.31 0.51
CA TYR A 25 -7.46 -8.91 1.90
C TYR A 25 -6.13 -9.39 2.48
N ASP A 26 -5.77 -10.66 2.28
CA ASP A 26 -4.49 -11.22 2.73
C ASP A 26 -3.32 -10.47 2.08
N LYS A 27 -3.41 -10.15 0.79
CA LYS A 27 -2.39 -9.34 0.10
C LYS A 27 -2.29 -7.92 0.67
N TYR A 28 -3.42 -7.27 0.94
CA TYR A 28 -3.44 -5.96 1.60
C TYR A 28 -2.78 -6.01 2.97
N ARG A 29 -3.19 -6.96 3.83
CA ARG A 29 -2.63 -7.16 5.18
C ARG A 29 -1.12 -7.38 5.16
N ASN A 30 -0.66 -8.31 4.34
CA ASN A 30 0.77 -8.63 4.20
C ASN A 30 1.57 -7.43 3.69
N THR A 31 1.03 -6.67 2.73
CA THR A 31 1.69 -5.47 2.21
C THR A 31 1.73 -4.36 3.26
N LYS A 32 0.64 -4.15 4.00
CA LYS A 32 0.57 -3.18 5.09
C LYS A 32 1.57 -3.51 6.20
N GLU A 33 1.65 -4.77 6.63
CA GLU A 33 2.62 -5.22 7.63
C GLU A 33 4.06 -5.02 7.15
N LYS A 34 4.36 -5.35 5.89
CA LYS A 34 5.67 -5.08 5.29
C LYS A 34 5.99 -3.58 5.27
N TYR A 35 5.03 -2.75 4.88
CA TYR A 35 5.21 -1.30 4.82
C TYR A 35 5.53 -0.73 6.19
N VAL A 36 4.74 -1.06 7.22
CA VAL A 36 4.98 -0.62 8.60
C VAL A 36 6.34 -1.10 9.11
N LYS A 37 6.72 -2.35 8.80
CA LYS A 37 8.03 -2.87 9.18
C LYS A 37 9.17 -2.08 8.55
N GLU A 38 9.12 -1.84 7.24
CA GLU A 38 10.14 -1.07 6.52
C GLU A 38 10.28 0.36 7.06
N GLU A 39 9.18 1.02 7.45
CA GLU A 39 9.24 2.35 8.06
C GLU A 39 9.93 2.32 9.43
N ASN A 40 9.52 1.39 10.29
CA ASN A 40 10.10 1.23 11.63
C ASN A 40 11.60 0.90 11.57
N GLU A 41 12.01 0.10 10.59
CA GLU A 41 13.43 -0.22 10.37
C GLU A 41 14.24 0.99 9.89
N SER A 42 13.59 1.94 9.20
CA SER A 42 14.23 3.17 8.72
C SER A 42 14.15 4.36 9.67
N ALA A 43 13.55 4.20 10.86
CA ALA A 43 13.25 5.31 11.76
C ALA A 43 14.52 6.05 12.23
N ASP A 44 15.62 5.31 12.39
CA ASP A 44 16.94 5.83 12.78
C ASP A 44 17.89 5.99 11.58
N ASP A 45 17.42 5.69 10.36
CA ASP A 45 18.21 5.88 9.14
C ASP A 45 18.15 7.34 8.70
N VAL A 46 19.24 7.78 8.08
CA VAL A 46 19.33 9.09 7.42
C VAL A 46 18.28 9.22 6.30
N VAL A 47 18.13 8.17 5.49
CA VAL A 47 17.13 8.10 4.43
C VAL A 47 15.92 7.33 4.96
N LYS A 48 14.90 8.07 5.38
CA LYS A 48 13.66 7.50 5.91
C LYS A 48 12.80 6.90 4.81
N LYS A 49 12.04 5.85 5.15
CA LYS A 49 11.04 5.22 4.27
C LYS A 49 9.64 5.68 4.65
N TYR A 50 8.87 6.07 3.65
CA TYR A 50 7.48 6.48 3.79
C TYR A 50 6.58 5.67 2.87
N ASN A 51 5.89 4.73 3.46
CA ASN A 51 5.01 3.78 2.81
C ASN A 51 3.55 4.10 3.15
N ALA A 52 2.66 3.97 2.17
CA ALA A 52 1.23 4.19 2.31
C ALA A 52 0.45 3.18 1.47
N ILE A 53 -0.52 2.50 2.08
CA ILE A 53 -1.42 1.57 1.38
C ILE A 53 -2.88 1.79 1.76
N ALA A 54 -3.73 2.04 0.76
CA ALA A 54 -5.16 2.28 0.96
C ALA A 54 -5.48 3.39 1.98
N GLU A 55 -4.62 4.40 2.06
CA GLU A 55 -4.72 5.53 2.98
C GLU A 55 -4.12 6.81 2.37
N SER A 56 -4.39 7.94 3.00
CA SER A 56 -3.71 9.20 2.72
C SER A 56 -2.61 9.42 3.75
N LYS A 57 -1.43 9.86 3.32
CA LYS A 57 -0.29 10.15 4.20
C LYS A 57 0.35 11.48 3.83
N VAL A 58 0.49 12.36 4.82
CA VAL A 58 1.23 13.62 4.71
C VAL A 58 2.54 13.46 5.50
N ILE A 59 3.65 13.83 4.88
CA ILE A 59 5.00 13.75 5.45
C ILE A 59 5.56 15.15 5.39
N GLU A 60 5.78 15.76 6.54
CA GLU A 60 6.29 17.12 6.65
C GLU A 60 7.70 17.07 7.23
N ILE A 61 8.64 17.66 6.50
CA ILE A 61 10.02 17.83 6.93
C ILE A 61 10.23 19.32 7.16
N GLN A 62 10.32 19.71 8.44
CA GLN A 62 10.36 21.11 8.85
C GLN A 62 11.64 21.40 9.62
N ASP A 63 12.33 22.48 9.25
CA ASP A 63 13.51 23.00 9.93
C ASP A 63 14.64 21.96 10.16
N GLU A 64 14.67 20.87 9.37
CA GLU A 64 15.68 19.83 9.42
C GLU A 64 16.33 19.60 8.05
N GLU A 65 17.59 19.12 8.05
CA GLU A 65 18.28 18.73 6.82
C GLU A 65 17.53 17.55 6.19
N PHE A 66 17.10 17.71 4.95
CA PHE A 66 16.53 16.60 4.19
C PHE A 66 17.64 15.92 3.40
N GLU A 67 17.88 14.64 3.72
CA GLU A 67 18.95 13.86 3.09
C GLU A 67 18.42 12.91 1.99
N GLY A 68 17.12 12.97 1.70
CA GLY A 68 16.42 12.08 0.78
C GLY A 68 15.45 11.13 1.48
N CYS A 69 14.66 10.41 0.69
CA CYS A 69 13.72 9.42 1.21
C CYS A 69 13.37 8.34 0.18
N GLU A 70 12.79 7.25 0.66
CA GLU A 70 12.08 6.30 -0.20
C GLU A 70 10.57 6.36 0.04
N ILE A 71 9.76 6.36 -1.02
CA ILE A 71 8.30 6.35 -0.93
C ILE A 71 7.71 5.11 -1.61
N LYS A 72 6.85 4.35 -0.92
CA LYS A 72 5.99 3.35 -1.58
C LYS A 72 4.51 3.69 -1.39
N ALA A 73 3.84 4.00 -2.48
CA ALA A 73 2.43 4.35 -2.50
C ALA A 73 1.65 3.29 -3.27
N SER A 74 0.66 2.65 -2.63
CA SER A 74 -0.24 1.69 -3.28
C SER A 74 -1.70 2.01 -2.96
N ALA A 75 -2.50 2.34 -3.98
CA ALA A 75 -3.90 2.74 -3.81
C ALA A 75 -4.07 3.85 -2.75
N SER A 76 -3.17 4.84 -2.77
CA SER A 76 -2.98 5.83 -1.70
C SER A 76 -2.75 7.23 -2.25
N LYS A 77 -2.90 8.24 -1.37
CA LYS A 77 -2.40 9.60 -1.61
C LYS A 77 -1.22 9.84 -0.69
N VAL A 78 -0.10 10.34 -1.23
CA VAL A 78 1.07 10.74 -0.44
C VAL A 78 1.39 12.19 -0.77
N VAL A 79 1.58 13.01 0.26
CA VAL A 79 2.13 14.36 0.14
C VAL A 79 3.46 14.36 0.91
N LEU A 80 4.55 14.60 0.19
CA LEU A 80 5.85 14.90 0.79
C LEU A 80 6.03 16.42 0.74
N ASP A 81 5.96 17.04 1.90
CA ASP A 81 6.13 18.47 2.07
C ASP A 81 7.55 18.76 2.57
N LEU A 82 8.37 19.32 1.67
CA LEU A 82 9.72 19.78 1.95
C LEU A 82 9.79 21.32 2.04
N SER A 83 8.65 22.00 2.19
CA SER A 83 8.57 23.45 2.11
C SER A 83 9.51 24.19 3.06
N LEU A 84 9.69 23.64 4.26
CA LEU A 84 10.56 24.15 5.31
C LEU A 84 11.82 23.29 5.51
N ALA A 85 12.08 22.33 4.62
CA ALA A 85 13.25 21.48 4.70
C ALA A 85 14.52 22.23 4.28
N VAL A 86 15.65 21.91 4.91
CA VAL A 86 16.95 22.45 4.54
C VAL A 86 17.63 21.50 3.54
N ILE A 87 17.97 22.00 2.34
CA ILE A 87 18.65 21.23 1.30
C ILE A 87 20.09 21.74 1.15
N GLU A 88 21.05 21.06 1.79
CA GLU A 88 22.48 21.43 1.77
C GLU A 88 23.30 20.67 0.71
N LYS A 89 22.67 19.71 0.02
CA LYS A 89 23.28 18.87 -1.00
C LYS A 89 22.24 18.38 -1.99
N ASP A 90 22.71 17.78 -3.07
CA ASP A 90 21.86 17.02 -3.97
C ASP A 90 21.21 15.84 -3.24
N VAL A 91 19.89 15.72 -3.37
CA VAL A 91 19.09 14.73 -2.62
C VAL A 91 18.28 13.87 -3.56
N TYR A 92 17.94 12.66 -3.09
CA TYR A 92 17.24 11.67 -3.88
C TYR A 92 15.92 11.29 -3.22
N ILE A 93 14.85 11.40 -4.00
CA ILE A 93 13.51 10.89 -3.66
C ILE A 93 13.27 9.69 -4.57
N ASN A 94 13.49 8.49 -4.02
CA ASN A 94 13.19 7.25 -4.72
C ASN A 94 11.75 6.88 -4.44
N PHE A 95 10.91 6.67 -5.46
CA PHE A 95 9.53 6.28 -5.21
C PHE A 95 9.02 5.16 -6.11
N LYS A 96 8.07 4.41 -5.55
CA LYS A 96 7.25 3.45 -6.28
C LYS A 96 5.79 3.75 -6.00
N SER A 97 5.08 4.18 -7.03
CA SER A 97 3.67 4.54 -6.96
C SER A 97 2.84 3.60 -7.83
N GLN A 98 1.79 3.02 -7.26
CA GLN A 98 0.85 2.14 -7.95
C GLN A 98 -0.59 2.50 -7.60
N ALA A 99 -1.39 2.88 -8.59
CA ALA A 99 -2.77 3.30 -8.39
C ALA A 99 -2.89 4.45 -7.36
N SER A 100 -1.91 5.35 -7.35
CA SER A 100 -1.74 6.34 -6.27
C SER A 100 -1.56 7.76 -6.79
N SER A 101 -1.73 8.74 -5.91
CA SER A 101 -1.35 10.13 -6.13
C SER A 101 -0.18 10.49 -5.23
N VAL A 102 0.90 11.01 -5.80
CA VAL A 102 2.06 11.51 -5.05
C VAL A 102 2.23 12.99 -5.36
N VAL A 103 2.30 13.82 -4.33
CA VAL A 103 2.60 15.24 -4.44
C VAL A 103 3.90 15.49 -3.68
N ILE A 104 4.85 16.17 -4.31
CA ILE A 104 6.11 16.58 -3.71
C ILE A 104 6.15 18.10 -3.77
N VAL A 105 6.11 18.74 -2.61
CA VAL A 105 6.31 20.18 -2.46
C VAL A 105 7.79 20.39 -2.20
N VAL A 106 8.49 21.13 -3.07
CA VAL A 106 9.93 21.40 -2.91
C VAL A 106 10.19 22.83 -2.44
N PRO A 107 11.19 23.06 -1.59
CA PRO A 107 11.49 24.40 -1.09
C PRO A 107 11.95 25.33 -2.23
N GLU A 108 11.92 26.64 -1.99
CA GLU A 108 12.49 27.60 -2.92
C GLU A 108 14.01 27.41 -3.06
N GLY A 109 14.57 27.80 -4.21
CA GLY A 109 16.02 27.84 -4.41
C GLY A 109 16.67 26.48 -4.66
N VAL A 110 15.89 25.45 -5.01
CA VAL A 110 16.42 24.15 -5.47
C VAL A 110 15.95 23.84 -6.89
N ASN A 111 16.79 23.12 -7.62
CA ASN A 111 16.43 22.53 -8.91
C ASN A 111 15.74 21.19 -8.70
N VAL A 112 14.93 20.77 -9.67
CA VAL A 112 14.36 19.41 -9.70
C VAL A 112 14.65 18.73 -11.02
N THR A 113 15.07 17.47 -10.95
CA THR A 113 15.14 16.56 -12.09
C THR A 113 14.27 15.34 -11.83
N CYS A 114 13.51 14.90 -12.85
CA CYS A 114 12.67 13.71 -12.74
C CYS A 114 13.12 12.62 -13.71
N ASP A 115 13.44 11.45 -13.18
CA ASP A 115 13.67 10.22 -13.96
C ASP A 115 12.64 9.17 -13.54
N ILE A 116 11.49 9.17 -14.21
CA ILE A 116 10.32 8.40 -13.80
C ILE A 116 9.84 7.49 -14.92
N GLU A 117 9.92 6.18 -14.69
CA GLU A 117 9.28 5.18 -15.52
C GLU A 117 7.76 5.23 -15.33
N LYS A 118 7.03 5.48 -16.42
CA LYS A 118 5.57 5.65 -16.40
C LYS A 118 4.85 4.52 -17.11
N VAL A 119 3.87 3.94 -16.43
CA VAL A 119 2.88 3.04 -17.02
C VAL A 119 1.50 3.64 -16.75
N ALA A 120 0.80 4.07 -17.80
CA ALA A 120 -0.54 4.69 -17.69
C ALA A 120 -0.64 5.77 -16.59
N SER A 121 0.41 6.60 -16.46
CA SER A 121 0.58 7.55 -15.37
C SER A 121 0.88 8.95 -15.88
N ARG A 122 0.58 9.95 -15.06
CA ARG A 122 0.93 11.36 -15.29
C ARG A 122 2.04 11.77 -14.33
N VAL A 123 3.04 12.48 -14.86
CA VAL A 123 4.08 13.16 -14.06
C VAL A 123 4.07 14.62 -14.49
N ARG A 124 3.92 15.55 -13.55
CA ARG A 124 4.11 16.99 -13.76
C ARG A 124 5.22 17.49 -12.86
N ASN A 125 6.15 18.25 -13.43
CA ASN A 125 7.12 19.03 -12.68
C ASN A 125 6.88 20.49 -13.03
N GLU A 126 6.48 21.27 -12.04
CA GLU A 126 6.14 22.69 -12.16
C GLU A 126 7.28 23.59 -11.64
N VAL A 127 8.38 22.99 -11.19
CA VAL A 127 9.58 23.70 -10.71
C VAL A 127 10.36 24.27 -11.89
N ILE A 128 10.73 25.54 -11.76
CA ILE A 128 11.54 26.26 -12.75
C ILE A 128 13.00 26.19 -12.31
N ASN A 129 13.79 25.37 -13.00
CA ASN A 129 15.22 25.24 -12.69
C ASN A 129 16.01 26.49 -13.10
N VAL A 130 17.02 26.81 -12.29
CA VAL A 130 17.98 27.89 -12.50
C VAL A 130 19.36 27.28 -12.79
N ASP A 131 20.00 27.76 -13.86
CA ASP A 131 21.36 27.35 -14.27
C ASP A 131 22.41 28.27 -13.60
N GLU A 132 22.44 28.23 -12.27
CA GLU A 132 23.38 28.96 -11.41
C GLU A 132 24.24 27.97 -10.61
N GLU A 133 25.53 28.27 -10.49
CA GLU A 133 26.47 27.44 -9.73
C GLU A 133 26.13 27.47 -8.24
N GLY A 134 26.06 26.30 -7.60
CA GLY A 134 25.76 26.18 -6.17
C GLY A 134 24.29 25.92 -5.83
N ILE A 135 23.40 25.80 -6.81
CA ILE A 135 22.01 25.38 -6.59
C ILE A 135 21.92 23.85 -6.53
N HIS A 136 21.45 23.33 -5.38
CA HIS A 136 21.26 21.90 -5.17
C HIS A 136 20.07 21.36 -5.97
N THR A 137 20.15 20.09 -6.36
CA THR A 137 19.11 19.42 -7.15
C THR A 137 18.43 18.32 -6.35
N VAL A 138 17.10 18.34 -6.32
CA VAL A 138 16.27 17.22 -5.88
C VAL A 138 16.02 16.30 -7.07
N TYR A 139 16.51 15.07 -6.98
CA TYR A 139 16.29 14.03 -7.96
C TYR A 139 15.08 13.18 -7.57
N VAL A 140 14.02 13.24 -8.37
CA VAL A 140 12.82 12.42 -8.18
C VAL A 140 12.88 11.24 -9.14
N ILE A 141 13.16 10.06 -8.60
CA ILE A 141 13.47 8.86 -9.38
C ILE A 141 12.51 7.74 -9.03
N GLY A 142 12.06 6.97 -10.03
CA GLY A 142 11.42 5.69 -9.79
C GLY A 142 10.24 5.41 -10.70
N ASN A 143 9.23 4.70 -10.21
CA ASN A 143 8.23 4.05 -11.05
C ASN A 143 6.82 4.50 -10.67
N ALA A 144 6.04 4.94 -11.66
CA ALA A 144 4.63 5.30 -11.52
C ALA A 144 3.76 4.41 -12.42
N SER A 145 2.81 3.67 -11.82
CA SER A 145 1.88 2.79 -12.54
C SER A 145 0.43 3.11 -12.17
N VAL A 146 -0.38 3.55 -13.14
CA VAL A 146 -1.75 4.02 -12.92
C VAL A 146 -1.79 5.13 -11.86
N SER A 147 -0.81 6.04 -11.89
CA SER A 147 -0.59 7.03 -10.83
C SER A 147 -0.50 8.46 -11.38
N ASN A 148 -0.69 9.42 -10.48
CA ASN A 148 -0.35 10.83 -10.69
C ASN A 148 0.84 11.19 -9.78
N VAL A 149 1.82 11.90 -10.32
CA VAL A 149 2.97 12.42 -9.58
C VAL A 149 3.14 13.89 -9.92
N ASP A 150 2.97 14.75 -8.93
CA ASP A 150 3.03 16.20 -9.11
C ASP A 150 4.17 16.74 -8.24
N ILE A 151 5.17 17.35 -8.86
CA ILE A 151 6.22 18.09 -8.18
C ILE A 151 5.89 19.56 -8.37
N ILE A 152 5.63 20.22 -7.26
CA ILE A 152 5.29 21.64 -7.22
C ILE A 152 6.33 22.38 -6.39
N PRO A 153 6.77 23.58 -6.80
CA PRO A 153 7.50 24.43 -5.88
C PRO A 153 6.61 24.74 -4.67
N VAL A 154 7.21 25.17 -3.57
CA VAL A 154 6.53 26.07 -2.65
C VAL A 154 6.17 27.28 -3.47
N ASP A 155 4.99 27.24 -4.07
CA ASP A 155 4.28 28.47 -4.31
C ASP A 155 4.07 29.05 -2.92
N PHE A 156 4.54 30.27 -2.74
CA PHE A 156 4.12 31.21 -1.73
C PHE A 156 2.58 31.24 -1.80
N TYR A 157 1.90 30.23 -1.24
CA TYR A 157 0.52 30.36 -0.82
C TYR A 157 0.62 31.49 0.20
N GLY A 158 0.48 32.72 -0.30
CA GLY A 158 -0.03 33.79 0.51
C GLY A 158 -1.22 33.17 1.20
N GLU A 159 -1.11 33.10 2.53
CA GLU A 159 -2.19 33.42 3.45
C GLU A 159 -3.54 33.36 2.73
N ASP A 160 -4.31 32.26 2.88
CA ASP A 160 -5.77 32.16 2.61
C ASP A 160 -6.26 30.89 1.87
N GLU A 161 -5.61 29.72 1.95
CA GLU A 161 -6.31 28.46 1.64
C GLU A 161 -6.26 27.51 2.84
N ASP A 162 -7.14 27.83 3.79
CA ASP A 162 -7.64 26.96 4.83
C ASP A 162 -7.93 25.58 4.23
N PHE A 163 -7.08 24.61 4.56
CA PHE A 163 -7.35 23.20 4.29
C PHE A 163 -8.56 22.82 5.16
N GLU A 164 -9.77 23.05 4.66
CA GLU A 164 -10.97 22.52 5.28
C GLU A 164 -10.82 20.99 5.24
N ASP A 165 -10.48 20.42 6.40
CA ASP A 165 -10.62 19.00 6.66
C ASP A 165 -12.08 18.64 6.33
N GLU A 166 -12.30 18.01 5.18
CA GLU A 166 -13.57 17.31 4.93
C GLU A 166 -13.61 16.14 5.91
N ASP A 167 -14.08 16.43 7.13
CA ASP A 167 -14.54 15.45 8.10
C ASP A 167 -15.66 14.66 7.43
N VAL A 168 -15.30 13.57 6.75
CA VAL A 168 -16.23 12.52 6.37
C VAL A 168 -16.60 11.79 7.66
N GLU A 169 -17.51 12.39 8.42
CA GLU A 169 -18.27 11.75 9.50
C GLU A 169 -19.00 10.55 8.89
N ALA A 170 -18.36 9.39 8.96
CA ALA A 170 -19.01 8.12 8.74
C ALA A 170 -19.87 7.83 9.98
N GLU A 171 -21.08 8.41 9.97
CA GLU A 171 -22.15 8.09 10.92
C GLU A 171 -22.45 6.59 10.83
N ALA A 172 -21.81 5.81 11.70
CA ALA A 172 -22.20 4.44 11.98
C ALA A 172 -23.52 4.49 12.77
N ASP A 173 -24.62 4.30 12.07
CA ASP A 173 -25.96 4.14 12.65
C ASP A 173 -26.01 2.85 13.50
N GLU A 174 -25.66 3.01 14.78
CA GLU A 174 -25.88 2.05 15.87
C GLU A 174 -27.36 2.03 16.25
N SER A 175 -28.21 1.46 15.39
CA SER A 175 -29.59 1.14 15.79
C SER A 175 -29.66 -0.27 16.39
N ASN A 176 -29.52 -0.31 17.71
CA ASN A 176 -29.93 -1.39 18.59
C ASN A 176 -31.35 -1.89 18.26
N THR A 177 -31.52 -3.21 18.12
CA THR A 177 -32.74 -3.90 18.53
C THR A 177 -32.36 -5.16 19.29
N ASP A 178 -32.05 -4.99 20.56
CA ASP A 178 -32.30 -6.00 21.57
C ASP A 178 -33.81 -6.01 21.85
N ASP A 179 -34.50 -7.11 21.56
CA ASP A 179 -35.64 -7.50 22.37
C ASP A 179 -35.63 -9.02 22.56
N ALA A 180 -35.79 -9.40 23.81
CA ALA A 180 -35.41 -10.68 24.38
C ALA A 180 -36.50 -11.76 24.26
N ALA A 181 -36.04 -13.02 24.27
CA ALA A 181 -36.62 -14.22 24.90
C ALA A 181 -38.16 -14.45 24.89
N ASP A 182 -38.60 -15.60 24.37
CA ASP A 182 -38.90 -16.80 25.20
C ASP A 182 -39.92 -17.78 24.57
N ALA A 183 -39.59 -19.07 24.75
CA ALA A 183 -40.32 -20.36 24.78
C ALA A 183 -41.65 -20.68 24.04
N GLY A 184 -41.61 -21.88 23.41
CA GLY A 184 -42.69 -22.91 23.40
C GLY A 184 -43.69 -22.83 22.23
N GLU A 185 -44.06 -23.89 21.50
CA GLU A 185 -44.06 -25.34 21.77
C GLU A 185 -44.25 -26.15 20.45
N SER A 186 -43.64 -27.33 20.41
CA SER A 186 -44.05 -28.63 19.82
C SER A 186 -44.29 -28.83 18.31
N GLY A 187 -43.65 -29.89 17.81
CA GLY A 187 -43.97 -30.58 16.56
C GLY A 187 -42.92 -31.64 16.19
N GLU A 188 -42.88 -32.74 16.95
CA GLU A 188 -42.04 -33.93 16.82
C GLU A 188 -41.77 -34.41 15.37
N ASN A 189 -40.53 -34.85 15.09
CA ASN A 189 -40.33 -36.28 14.80
C ASN A 189 -38.90 -36.73 15.11
N THR A 190 -38.84 -37.82 15.86
CA THR A 190 -37.67 -38.47 16.46
C THR A 190 -36.98 -39.43 15.49
N VAL A 191 -35.65 -39.49 15.54
CA VAL A 191 -34.92 -40.77 15.54
C VAL A 191 -33.57 -40.60 16.24
N GLU A 192 -33.44 -41.29 17.36
CA GLU A 192 -32.24 -41.38 18.19
C GLU A 192 -31.26 -42.42 17.63
N ALA A 193 -29.95 -42.12 17.73
CA ALA A 193 -28.93 -43.03 18.27
C ALA A 193 -27.55 -42.32 18.34
N LYS A 194 -27.10 -42.03 19.57
CA LYS A 194 -25.68 -41.86 19.96
C LYS A 194 -25.25 -43.16 20.70
N PRO A 195 -24.00 -43.35 21.18
CA PRO A 195 -22.71 -42.63 21.02
C PRO A 195 -21.59 -43.62 20.54
N GLU A 196 -20.30 -43.30 20.34
CA GLU A 196 -19.26 -43.10 21.37
C GLU A 196 -17.91 -42.70 20.71
N VAL A 197 -17.15 -41.91 21.48
CA VAL A 197 -15.78 -41.47 21.25
C VAL A 197 -14.80 -42.60 21.60
N LYS A 198 -13.79 -42.83 20.76
CA LYS A 198 -12.47 -43.31 21.20
C LYS A 198 -11.35 -42.60 20.45
N ALA A 199 -10.49 -41.95 21.21
CA ALA A 199 -9.16 -41.53 20.80
C ALA A 199 -8.24 -42.75 20.82
N ASP A 200 -7.33 -42.85 19.85
CA ASP A 200 -6.04 -43.51 20.01
C ASP A 200 -5.01 -42.80 19.13
N VAL A 201 -3.90 -42.43 19.79
CA VAL A 201 -2.66 -41.90 19.23
C VAL A 201 -1.84 -43.09 18.75
N ASP A 202 -1.26 -43.02 17.56
CA ASP A 202 0.00 -43.73 17.32
C ASP A 202 0.88 -42.99 16.30
N GLU A 203 2.13 -42.83 16.71
CA GLU A 203 3.24 -42.18 16.04
C GLU A 203 4.06 -43.29 15.34
N LYS A 204 4.48 -43.10 14.08
CA LYS A 204 5.87 -43.33 13.61
C LYS A 204 5.99 -43.28 12.07
N ALA A 205 7.03 -42.57 11.68
CA ALA A 205 7.53 -42.29 10.34
C ALA A 205 8.07 -43.50 9.55
N GLU A 206 8.10 -43.36 8.23
CA GLU A 206 9.27 -43.75 7.43
C GLU A 206 9.57 -42.69 6.35
N LYS A 207 10.85 -42.34 6.26
CA LYS A 207 11.48 -41.50 5.22
C LYS A 207 11.84 -42.38 4.03
N SER A 208 11.81 -41.82 2.83
CA SER A 208 12.83 -42.12 1.82
C SER A 208 13.06 -40.91 0.91
N ASP A 209 14.34 -40.63 0.71
CA ASP A 209 14.91 -39.51 0.00
C ASP A 209 14.70 -39.60 -1.51
N GLY A 210 14.67 -38.43 -2.15
CA GLY A 210 14.70 -38.29 -3.60
C GLY A 210 15.13 -36.88 -3.99
N ASP A 211 16.44 -36.68 -4.05
CA ASP A 211 17.13 -35.54 -4.68
C ASP A 211 16.48 -35.14 -6.01
N ARG A 212 16.22 -33.83 -6.16
CA ARG A 212 16.48 -33.09 -7.40
C ARG A 212 16.99 -31.70 -7.06
N ASP A 213 18.31 -31.61 -7.17
CA ASP A 213 19.09 -30.41 -7.42
C ASP A 213 18.59 -29.75 -8.72
N ASP A 214 18.28 -28.46 -8.67
CA ASP A 214 18.32 -27.56 -9.83
C ASP A 214 18.65 -26.17 -9.29
N THR A 215 19.95 -25.91 -9.28
CA THR A 215 20.62 -24.62 -9.28
C THR A 215 19.98 -23.65 -10.29
N ASP A 216 19.69 -22.43 -9.87
CA ASP A 216 19.70 -21.29 -10.80
C ASP A 216 20.49 -20.15 -10.19
N GLU A 217 21.42 -19.67 -10.99
CA GLU A 217 22.62 -18.93 -10.62
C GLU A 217 22.32 -17.48 -10.22
N THR A 218 23.03 -17.02 -9.20
CA THR A 218 23.22 -15.61 -8.89
C THR A 218 24.21 -15.02 -9.89
N ASP A 219 23.74 -14.20 -10.81
CA ASP A 219 24.64 -13.36 -11.63
C ASP A 219 25.17 -12.20 -10.79
N GLU A 220 26.40 -12.37 -10.32
CA GLU A 220 27.24 -11.31 -9.75
C GLU A 220 27.70 -10.35 -10.87
N ILE A 221 27.34 -9.08 -10.75
CA ILE A 221 27.91 -7.98 -11.55
C ILE A 221 29.30 -7.63 -11.01
N PRO A 222 30.38 -7.68 -11.83
CA PRO A 222 31.69 -7.25 -11.36
C PRO A 222 31.79 -5.72 -11.34
N LEU A 223 32.10 -5.19 -10.16
CA LEU A 223 32.68 -3.86 -9.99
C LEU A 223 34.05 -3.81 -10.69
N GLN A 224 34.22 -2.85 -11.61
CA GLN A 224 35.56 -2.39 -11.98
C GLN A 224 35.76 -1.01 -11.37
N GLU A 225 36.66 -0.96 -10.38
CA GLU A 225 37.35 0.24 -9.95
C GLU A 225 38.59 0.48 -10.82
N VAL A 226 38.95 1.77 -10.91
CA VAL A 226 40.10 2.46 -11.54
C VAL A 226 39.99 2.83 -13.02
#